data_AF-A0A8H6E5G3-F1
#
_entry.id   AF-A0A8H6E5G3-F1
#
_cell.length_a   1.000
_cell.length_b   1.000
_cell.length_c   1.000
_cell.angle_alpha   90.00
_cell.angle_beta   90.00
_cell.angle_gamma   90.00
#
_symmetry.space_group_name_H-M   'P 1'
#
loop_
_entity.id
_entity.type
_entity.pdbx_description
1 polymer ?
#
loop_
_entity_poly.entity_id
_entity_poly.type
_entity_poly.pdbx_seq_one_letter_code
_entity_poly.pdbx_strand_id
1 'polypeptide(L)'
;MYQASIALGALDLSRKSMLPLPQERKGAAVGALAAYHTSIAEFKAEIVSNSVQQDANLWTTLLLGLFELMYDASGEGWVKHFLYGTSKMLQLRGPEAHVTGSGRTLFLTVRVFEICRALIYPEPSFLCQPEWVSLMTRIWNEGLNIVWHPKELLFDLIIKCTSISHRVWDLLKPDSKCPNMLLHEALFELAAEGFVVRSALLDWYANFQQWSANRGTPEHNPQSILATIYYHGVSIYLSGIFDYRSQFNEMPTPTISQTIVQNHVDAILEKTEVALKTTNLAPVLFFFPLRVAGARVTTIRETEW
;
A
#
# COMPACT_ATOMS: atom_id res chain seq x y z
N MET A 1 -8.48 -14.47 17.61
CA MET A 1 -8.05 -15.01 16.29
C MET A 1 -8.96 -16.11 15.72
N TYR A 2 -9.20 -17.22 16.44
CA TYR A 2 -9.97 -18.36 15.92
C TYR A 2 -11.34 -17.96 15.33
N GLN A 3 -12.11 -17.14 16.07
CA GLN A 3 -13.40 -16.64 15.63
C GLN A 3 -13.31 -15.74 14.39
N ALA A 4 -12.27 -14.89 14.28
CA ALA A 4 -12.04 -14.07 13.09
C ALA A 4 -11.77 -14.93 11.84
N SER A 5 -10.99 -16.01 11.98
CA SER A 5 -10.75 -16.96 10.89
C SER A 5 -12.03 -17.67 10.45
N ILE A 6 -12.88 -18.10 11.41
CA ILE A 6 -14.20 -18.68 11.11
C ILE A 6 -15.07 -17.67 10.36
N ALA A 7 -15.13 -16.43 10.84
CA ALA A 7 -15.94 -15.38 10.24
C ALA A 7 -15.61 -15.18 8.76
N LEU A 8 -14.31 -15.08 8.43
CA LEU A 8 -13.83 -14.98 7.05
C LEU A 8 -14.18 -16.21 6.21
N GLY A 9 -13.91 -17.41 6.71
CA GLY A 9 -14.19 -18.65 5.99
C GLY A 9 -15.68 -18.83 5.72
N ALA A 10 -16.53 -18.54 6.69
CA ALA A 10 -17.98 -18.60 6.56
C ALA A 10 -18.52 -17.53 5.59
N LEU A 11 -17.95 -16.33 5.60
CA LEU A 11 -18.32 -15.26 4.67
C LEU A 11 -17.95 -15.63 3.23
N ASP A 12 -16.73 -16.12 3.00
CA ASP A 12 -16.30 -16.62 1.69
C ASP A 12 -17.20 -17.75 1.18
N LEU A 13 -17.51 -18.72 2.04
CA LEU A 13 -18.39 -19.84 1.71
C LEU A 13 -19.81 -19.36 1.35
N SER A 14 -20.34 -18.36 2.06
CA SER A 14 -21.68 -17.81 1.77
C SER A 14 -21.81 -17.19 0.37
N ARG A 15 -20.67 -16.79 -0.23
CA ARG A 15 -20.58 -16.12 -1.53
C ARG A 15 -20.27 -17.08 -2.66
N LYS A 16 -19.67 -18.23 -2.37
CA LYS A 16 -19.35 -19.24 -3.38
C LYS A 16 -20.62 -19.96 -3.83
N SER A 17 -20.73 -20.19 -5.13
CA SER A 17 -21.79 -21.02 -5.73
C SER A 17 -21.76 -22.48 -5.28
N MET A 18 -20.78 -22.89 -4.47
CA MET A 18 -20.64 -24.26 -3.94
C MET A 18 -21.75 -24.66 -2.96
N LEU A 19 -22.48 -23.71 -2.37
CA LEU A 19 -23.71 -24.00 -1.64
C LEU A 19 -24.90 -23.96 -2.61
N PRO A 20 -25.51 -25.10 -2.96
CA PRO A 20 -26.57 -25.16 -3.97
C PRO A 20 -27.86 -24.52 -3.49
N LEU A 21 -28.11 -24.47 -2.17
CA LEU A 21 -29.36 -24.00 -1.59
C LEU A 21 -29.25 -22.58 -1.01
N PRO A 22 -30.18 -21.66 -1.34
CA PRO A 22 -30.22 -20.31 -0.76
C PRO A 22 -30.25 -20.27 0.77
N GLN A 23 -30.84 -21.28 1.40
CA GLN A 23 -30.97 -21.38 2.86
C GLN A 23 -29.62 -21.69 3.54
N GLU A 24 -28.77 -22.49 2.92
CA GLU A 24 -27.43 -22.80 3.44
C GLU A 24 -26.51 -21.58 3.34
N ARG A 25 -26.60 -20.81 2.24
CA ARG A 25 -25.87 -19.54 2.08
C ARG A 25 -26.26 -18.53 3.16
N LYS A 26 -27.57 -18.44 3.45
CA LYS A 26 -28.09 -17.59 4.52
C LYS A 26 -27.58 -18.05 5.89
N GLY A 27 -27.56 -19.37 6.14
CA GLY A 27 -26.98 -19.95 7.36
C GLY A 27 -25.49 -19.61 7.53
N ALA A 28 -24.71 -19.75 6.46
CA ALA A 28 -23.28 -19.39 6.45
C ALA A 28 -23.06 -17.90 6.71
N ALA A 29 -23.86 -17.02 6.10
CA ALA A 29 -23.77 -15.57 6.32
C ALA A 29 -24.11 -15.19 7.79
N VAL A 30 -25.15 -15.80 8.37
CA VAL A 30 -25.49 -15.60 9.79
C VAL A 30 -24.37 -16.10 10.71
N GLY A 31 -23.82 -17.29 10.42
CA GLY A 31 -22.68 -17.83 11.15
C GLY A 31 -21.44 -16.94 11.05
N ALA A 32 -21.18 -16.36 9.88
CA ALA A 32 -20.08 -15.43 9.66
C ALA A 32 -20.20 -14.17 10.53
N LEU A 33 -21.40 -13.57 10.58
CA LEU A 33 -21.67 -12.40 11.42
C LEU A 33 -21.59 -12.72 12.91
N ALA A 34 -22.08 -13.89 13.34
CA ALA A 34 -22.01 -14.33 14.73
C ALA A 34 -20.56 -14.54 15.19
N ALA A 35 -19.74 -15.18 14.35
CA ALA A 35 -18.31 -15.37 14.62
C ALA A 35 -17.54 -14.04 14.63
N TYR A 36 -17.83 -13.13 13.68
CA TYR A 36 -17.25 -11.78 13.65
C TYR A 36 -17.57 -11.01 14.93
N HIS A 37 -18.84 -10.98 15.35
CA HIS A 37 -19.27 -10.29 16.56
C HIS A 37 -18.60 -10.86 17.82
N THR A 38 -18.55 -12.19 17.94
CA THR A 38 -17.84 -12.87 19.04
C THR A 38 -16.37 -12.49 19.05
N SER A 39 -15.70 -12.53 17.88
CA SER A 39 -14.29 -12.18 17.77
C SER A 39 -13.99 -10.74 18.17
N ILE A 40 -14.87 -9.77 17.83
CA ILE A 40 -14.69 -8.38 18.26
C ILE A 40 -14.86 -8.24 19.78
N ALA A 41 -15.85 -8.92 20.37
CA ALA A 41 -16.07 -8.86 21.80
C ALA A 41 -14.88 -9.43 22.60
N GLU A 42 -14.38 -10.60 22.19
CA GLU A 42 -13.17 -11.22 22.77
C GLU A 42 -11.96 -10.32 22.60
N PHE A 43 -11.73 -9.83 21.38
CA PHE A 43 -10.58 -8.98 21.07
C PHE A 43 -10.60 -7.65 21.85
N LYS A 44 -11.78 -7.06 22.05
CA LYS A 44 -11.92 -5.87 22.88
C LYS A 44 -11.54 -6.15 24.34
N ALA A 45 -11.95 -7.29 24.89
CA ALA A 45 -11.57 -7.69 26.25
C ALA A 45 -10.04 -7.91 26.36
N GLU A 46 -9.42 -8.52 25.35
CA GLU A 46 -7.98 -8.72 25.25
C GLU A 46 -7.18 -7.41 25.18
N ILE A 47 -7.66 -6.41 24.42
CA ILE A 47 -7.04 -5.09 24.38
C ILE A 47 -7.11 -4.40 25.74
N VAL A 48 -8.27 -4.45 26.40
CA VAL A 48 -8.48 -3.83 27.73
C VAL A 48 -7.59 -4.47 28.79
N SER A 49 -7.30 -5.76 28.69
CA SER A 49 -6.37 -6.46 29.59
C SER A 49 -4.89 -6.23 29.27
N ASN A 50 -4.58 -5.31 28.34
CA ASN A 50 -3.23 -4.93 27.89
C ASN A 50 -2.43 -6.09 27.27
N SER A 51 -3.11 -7.06 26.65
CA SER A 51 -2.47 -8.20 25.97
C SER A 51 -1.97 -7.86 24.55
N VAL A 52 -1.87 -6.58 24.19
CA VAL A 52 -1.53 -6.05 22.85
C VAL A 52 -0.22 -6.57 22.25
N GLN A 53 0.65 -7.16 23.07
CA GLN A 53 1.94 -7.70 22.64
C GLN A 53 1.86 -9.06 21.92
N GLN A 54 0.72 -9.76 21.99
CA GLN A 54 0.58 -11.07 21.35
C GLN A 54 0.44 -10.95 19.83
N ASP A 55 1.17 -11.77 19.08
CA ASP A 55 1.04 -11.85 17.61
C ASP A 55 -0.40 -12.15 17.18
N ALA A 56 -1.12 -12.96 17.98
CA ALA A 56 -2.49 -13.34 17.68
C ALA A 56 -3.45 -12.14 17.60
N ASN A 57 -3.22 -11.12 18.41
CA ASN A 57 -4.02 -9.89 18.44
C ASN A 57 -3.84 -9.12 17.15
N LEU A 58 -2.60 -9.03 16.67
CA LEU A 58 -2.30 -8.34 15.43
C LEU A 58 -2.88 -9.06 14.21
N TRP A 59 -2.75 -10.39 14.12
CA TRP A 59 -3.44 -11.18 13.09
C TRP A 59 -4.97 -11.03 13.16
N THR A 60 -5.54 -10.98 14.37
CA THR A 60 -6.98 -10.78 14.56
C THR A 60 -7.44 -9.46 13.94
N THR A 61 -6.70 -8.36 14.10
CA THR A 61 -7.05 -7.08 13.44
C THR A 61 -7.07 -7.19 11.92
N LEU A 62 -6.08 -7.88 11.31
CA LEU A 62 -6.06 -8.06 9.86
C LEU A 62 -7.27 -8.86 9.38
N LEU A 63 -7.55 -9.99 10.05
CA LEU A 63 -8.64 -10.88 9.65
C LEU A 63 -10.01 -10.21 9.76
N LEU A 64 -10.23 -9.44 10.84
CA LEU A 64 -11.46 -8.66 11.01
C LEU A 64 -11.57 -7.54 9.98
N GLY A 65 -10.47 -6.86 9.65
CA GLY A 65 -10.45 -5.90 8.54
C GLY A 65 -10.82 -6.56 7.22
N LEU A 66 -10.23 -7.70 6.88
CA LEU A 66 -10.56 -8.44 5.65
C LEU A 66 -12.03 -8.85 5.61
N PHE A 67 -12.61 -9.21 6.76
CA PHE A 67 -14.04 -9.51 6.84
C PHE A 67 -14.87 -8.29 6.44
N GLU A 68 -14.53 -7.11 6.96
CA GLU A 68 -15.23 -5.87 6.64
C GLU A 68 -15.04 -5.46 5.17
N LEU A 69 -13.83 -5.63 4.62
CA LEU A 69 -13.54 -5.40 3.19
C LEU A 69 -14.42 -6.30 2.31
N MET A 70 -14.59 -7.55 2.71
CA MET A 70 -15.46 -8.46 2.00
C MET A 70 -16.91 -8.05 2.18
N TYR A 71 -17.36 -7.87 3.43
CA TYR A 71 -18.77 -7.70 3.80
C TYR A 71 -19.40 -6.39 3.28
N ASP A 72 -18.69 -5.28 3.39
CA ASP A 72 -19.17 -3.95 3.06
C ASP A 72 -18.57 -3.43 1.73
N ALA A 73 -19.43 -3.27 0.71
CA ALA A 73 -19.03 -2.78 -0.60
C ALA A 73 -18.57 -1.32 -0.61
N SER A 74 -18.88 -0.53 0.42
CA SER A 74 -18.39 0.85 0.52
C SER A 74 -16.88 0.91 0.79
N GLY A 75 -16.33 -0.14 1.41
CA GLY A 75 -14.95 -0.18 1.87
C GLY A 75 -14.65 0.72 3.09
N GLU A 76 -15.63 1.46 3.61
CA GLU A 76 -15.41 2.34 4.77
C GLU A 76 -15.00 1.57 6.02
N GLY A 77 -15.62 0.41 6.26
CA GLY A 77 -15.25 -0.48 7.37
C GLY A 77 -13.78 -0.87 7.30
N TRP A 78 -13.36 -1.44 6.16
CA TRP A 78 -11.97 -1.79 5.90
C TRP A 78 -11.01 -0.64 6.15
N VAL A 79 -11.31 0.54 5.61
CA VAL A 79 -10.46 1.72 5.79
C VAL A 79 -10.33 2.02 7.28
N LYS A 80 -11.42 2.16 8.03
CA LYS A 80 -11.38 2.44 9.48
C LYS A 80 -10.64 1.34 10.25
N HIS A 81 -10.88 0.07 9.95
CA HIS A 81 -10.27 -1.06 10.66
C HIS A 81 -8.78 -1.20 10.37
N PHE A 82 -8.39 -1.07 9.11
CA PHE A 82 -6.99 -1.13 8.72
C PHE A 82 -6.22 0.08 9.29
N LEU A 83 -6.77 1.28 9.13
CA LEU A 83 -6.22 2.55 9.63
C LEU A 83 -6.06 2.58 11.14
N TYR A 84 -7.17 2.41 11.85
CA TYR A 84 -7.23 2.67 13.28
C TYR A 84 -7.10 1.39 14.12
N GLY A 85 -7.15 0.22 13.49
CA GLY A 85 -6.92 -1.08 14.12
C GLY A 85 -5.52 -1.62 13.82
N THR A 86 -5.30 -2.19 12.62
CA THR A 86 -4.04 -2.89 12.29
C THR A 86 -2.82 -1.99 12.32
N SER A 87 -2.86 -0.84 11.63
CA SER A 87 -1.74 0.12 11.60
C SER A 87 -1.44 0.66 13.00
N LYS A 88 -2.47 0.95 13.80
CA LYS A 88 -2.27 1.40 15.19
C LYS A 88 -1.69 0.30 16.09
N MET A 89 -2.11 -0.95 15.91
CA MET A 89 -1.59 -2.08 16.67
C MET A 89 -0.11 -2.33 16.35
N LEU A 90 0.31 -2.21 15.08
CA LEU A 90 1.73 -2.25 14.71
C LEU A 90 2.54 -1.19 15.48
N GLN A 91 2.05 0.05 15.48
CA GLN A 91 2.70 1.16 16.19
C GLN A 91 2.77 0.92 17.70
N LEU A 92 1.70 0.40 18.32
CA LEU A 92 1.67 0.11 19.76
C LEU A 92 2.64 -1.01 20.17
N ARG A 93 2.85 -2.00 19.32
CA ARG A 93 3.83 -3.08 19.55
C ARG A 93 5.25 -2.62 19.32
N GLY A 94 5.43 -1.63 18.44
CA GLY A 94 6.72 -1.07 18.09
C GLY A 94 7.56 -1.97 17.17
N PRO A 95 8.60 -1.42 16.53
CA PRO A 95 9.37 -2.11 15.50
C PRO A 95 10.07 -3.38 16.02
N GLU A 96 10.51 -3.41 17.28
CA GLU A 96 11.20 -4.56 17.87
C GLU A 96 10.37 -5.84 17.87
N ALA A 97 9.03 -5.72 17.97
CA ALA A 97 8.13 -6.86 17.91
C ALA A 97 8.06 -7.54 16.51
N HIS A 98 8.69 -6.94 15.49
CA HIS A 98 8.60 -7.35 14.09
C HIS A 98 9.92 -7.79 13.46
N VAL A 99 10.97 -7.99 14.26
CA VAL A 99 12.30 -8.41 13.77
C VAL A 99 12.28 -9.88 13.32
N THR A 100 11.56 -10.74 14.04
CA THR A 100 11.48 -12.18 13.76
C THR A 100 10.05 -12.73 13.98
N GLY A 101 9.85 -14.02 13.73
CA GLY A 101 8.61 -14.72 14.06
C GLY A 101 7.39 -14.29 13.24
N SER A 102 6.19 -14.54 13.77
CA SER A 102 4.95 -14.31 13.04
C SER A 102 4.59 -12.82 12.95
N GLY A 103 5.02 -12.02 13.93
CA GLY A 103 4.96 -10.56 13.90
C GLY A 103 5.70 -9.94 12.71
N ARG A 104 6.88 -10.46 12.34
CA ARG A 104 7.60 -10.07 11.12
C ARG A 104 6.82 -10.42 9.85
N THR A 105 6.35 -11.66 9.75
CA THR A 105 5.60 -12.14 8.58
C THR A 105 4.37 -11.28 8.33
N LEU A 106 3.62 -10.97 9.39
CA LEU A 106 2.47 -10.10 9.24
C LEU A 106 2.88 -8.68 8.85
N PHE A 107 3.86 -8.08 9.53
CA PHE A 107 4.33 -6.73 9.20
C PHE A 107 4.66 -6.60 7.70
N LEU A 108 5.45 -7.54 7.15
CA LEU A 108 5.76 -7.57 5.72
C LEU A 108 4.53 -7.78 4.84
N THR A 109 3.57 -8.59 5.28
CA THR A 109 2.30 -8.82 4.55
C THR A 109 1.44 -7.57 4.48
N VAL A 110 1.33 -6.83 5.58
CA VAL A 110 0.43 -5.67 5.69
C VAL A 110 1.07 -4.35 5.28
N ARG A 111 2.40 -4.33 5.12
CA ARG A 111 3.18 -3.16 4.71
C ARG A 111 2.66 -2.50 3.44
N VAL A 112 2.30 -3.30 2.42
CA VAL A 112 1.75 -2.77 1.16
C VAL A 112 0.44 -2.02 1.36
N PHE A 113 -0.41 -2.46 2.30
CA PHE A 113 -1.68 -1.79 2.58
C PHE A 113 -1.48 -0.45 3.31
N GLU A 114 -0.51 -0.37 4.22
CA GLU A 114 -0.12 0.90 4.86
C GLU A 114 0.50 1.88 3.85
N ILE A 115 1.26 1.37 2.87
CA ILE A 115 1.78 2.17 1.76
C ILE A 115 0.63 2.69 0.88
N CYS A 116 -0.29 1.81 0.46
CA CYS A 116 -1.48 2.21 -0.31
C CYS A 116 -2.30 3.26 0.42
N ARG A 117 -2.50 3.10 1.73
CA ARG A 117 -3.17 4.08 2.58
C ARG A 117 -2.51 5.45 2.47
N ALA A 118 -1.20 5.54 2.68
CA ALA A 118 -0.44 6.79 2.62
C ALA A 118 -0.44 7.44 1.23
N LEU A 119 -0.63 6.64 0.17
CA LEU A 119 -0.77 7.14 -1.20
C LEU A 119 -2.17 7.65 -1.52
N ILE A 120 -3.20 7.06 -0.91
CA ILE A 120 -4.61 7.35 -1.18
C ILE A 120 -5.13 8.50 -0.33
N TYR A 121 -4.66 8.58 0.92
CA TYR A 121 -5.08 9.54 1.94
C TYR A 121 -3.93 10.47 2.32
N PRO A 122 -4.19 11.76 2.57
CA PRO A 122 -3.15 12.78 2.85
C PRO A 122 -2.61 12.69 4.29
N GLU A 123 -2.33 11.48 4.77
CA GLU A 123 -1.86 11.21 6.13
C GLU A 123 -0.47 10.55 6.09
N PRO A 124 0.50 11.04 6.90
CA PRO A 124 1.85 10.50 6.91
C PRO A 124 1.86 9.04 7.35
N SER A 125 2.80 8.25 6.85
CA SER A 125 2.98 6.87 7.30
C SER A 125 3.98 6.78 8.44
N PHE A 126 3.66 5.96 9.45
CA PHE A 126 4.63 5.60 10.49
C PHE A 126 5.86 4.88 9.90
N LEU A 127 5.74 4.29 8.71
CA LEU A 127 6.85 3.65 8.01
C LEU A 127 7.97 4.63 7.61
N CYS A 128 7.71 5.94 7.61
CA CYS A 128 8.73 6.97 7.40
C CYS A 128 9.59 7.24 8.64
N GLN A 129 9.19 6.76 9.81
CA GLN A 129 9.89 7.05 11.06
C GLN A 129 11.21 6.27 11.15
N PRO A 130 12.29 6.86 11.71
CA PRO A 130 13.63 6.27 11.72
C PRO A 130 13.69 4.84 12.27
N GLU A 131 12.91 4.54 13.31
CA GLU A 131 12.86 3.23 13.96
C GLU A 131 12.27 2.13 13.06
N TRP A 132 11.32 2.48 12.18
CA TRP A 132 10.73 1.55 11.21
C TRP A 132 11.61 1.37 9.97
N VAL A 133 12.33 2.42 9.56
CA VAL A 133 13.38 2.32 8.53
C VAL A 133 14.55 1.46 9.03
N SER A 134 14.92 1.61 10.30
CA SER A 134 15.93 0.79 10.96
C SER A 134 15.50 -0.68 11.03
N LEU A 135 14.24 -0.96 11.37
CA LEU A 135 13.68 -2.30 11.33
C LEU A 135 13.84 -2.94 9.96
N MET A 136 13.47 -2.25 8.87
CA MET A 136 13.64 -2.77 7.52
C MET A 136 15.11 -3.07 7.20
N THR A 137 16.02 -2.19 7.63
CA THR A 137 17.47 -2.39 7.49
C THR A 137 17.98 -3.61 8.27
N ARG A 138 17.45 -3.87 9.46
CA ARG A 138 17.78 -5.07 10.25
C ARG A 138 17.24 -6.34 9.62
N ILE A 139 15.96 -6.33 9.23
CA ILE A 139 15.32 -7.43 8.49
C ILE A 139 16.12 -7.76 7.23
N TRP A 140 16.68 -6.73 6.58
CA TRP A 140 17.55 -6.85 5.42
C TRP A 140 18.90 -7.49 5.75
N ASN A 141 19.59 -7.01 6.79
CA ASN A 141 20.94 -7.45 7.15
C ASN A 141 20.98 -8.84 7.81
N GLU A 142 19.94 -9.23 8.55
CA GLU A 142 19.87 -10.52 9.28
C GLU A 142 19.50 -11.71 8.37
N GLY A 143 19.48 -11.53 7.04
CA GLY A 143 19.02 -12.51 6.06
C GLY A 143 19.89 -13.77 5.93
N LEU A 144 19.72 -14.71 6.85
CA LEU A 144 20.00 -16.14 6.62
C LEU A 144 19.02 -16.67 5.53
N ASN A 145 19.50 -16.80 4.29
CA ASN A 145 19.09 -17.78 3.27
C ASN A 145 17.62 -17.89 2.75
N ILE A 146 16.66 -16.99 2.97
CA ILE A 146 15.28 -17.19 2.43
C ILE A 146 14.65 -15.93 1.78
N VAL A 147 14.49 -16.01 0.45
CA VAL A 147 13.55 -15.29 -0.46
C VAL A 147 13.48 -13.77 -0.33
N TRP A 148 14.56 -13.11 -0.77
CA TRP A 148 14.52 -11.69 -1.06
C TRP A 148 13.83 -11.41 -2.41
N HIS A 149 12.84 -10.50 -2.40
CA HIS A 149 12.23 -9.98 -3.62
C HIS A 149 12.48 -8.47 -3.71
N PRO A 150 12.96 -7.92 -4.85
CA PRO A 150 13.28 -6.50 -5.01
C PRO A 150 12.13 -5.51 -4.74
N LYS A 151 10.89 -5.99 -4.72
CA LYS A 151 9.69 -5.19 -4.36
C LYS A 151 9.81 -4.47 -3.03
N GLU A 152 10.54 -5.03 -2.05
CA GLU A 152 10.67 -4.40 -0.74
C GLU A 152 11.45 -3.09 -0.81
N LEU A 153 12.47 -3.01 -1.68
CA LEU A 153 13.20 -1.77 -1.93
C LEU A 153 12.34 -0.76 -2.69
N LEU A 154 11.49 -1.22 -3.62
CA LEU A 154 10.53 -0.34 -4.27
C LEU A 154 9.58 0.27 -3.24
N PHE A 155 9.08 -0.53 -2.30
CA PHE A 155 8.22 -0.07 -1.22
C PHE A 155 8.90 1.00 -0.35
N ASP A 156 10.21 0.88 -0.07
CA ASP A 156 10.98 1.96 0.59
C ASP A 156 10.98 3.27 -0.22
N LEU A 157 11.14 3.19 -1.55
CA LEU A 157 11.11 4.36 -2.43
C LEU A 157 9.71 5.00 -2.49
N ILE A 158 8.65 4.19 -2.46
CA ILE A 158 7.28 4.69 -2.41
C ILE A 158 7.03 5.44 -1.09
N ILE A 159 7.50 4.91 0.04
CA ILE A 159 7.39 5.59 1.34
C ILE A 159 8.06 6.97 1.28
N LYS A 160 9.26 7.08 0.67
CA LYS A 160 9.91 8.37 0.42
C LYS A 160 9.03 9.31 -0.42
N CYS A 161 8.41 8.82 -1.50
CA CYS A 161 7.47 9.61 -2.30
C CYS A 161 6.29 10.14 -1.46
N THR A 162 5.69 9.29 -0.61
CA THR A 162 4.57 9.71 0.26
C THR A 162 5.00 10.78 1.26
N SER A 163 6.21 10.69 1.81
CA SER A 163 6.79 11.69 2.71
C SER A 163 6.95 13.05 2.02
N ILE A 164 7.51 13.06 0.80
CA ILE A 164 7.63 14.28 -0.01
C ILE A 164 6.25 14.86 -0.31
N SER A 165 5.30 14.04 -0.79
CA SER A 165 3.93 14.49 -1.09
C SER A 165 3.26 15.14 0.12
N HIS A 166 3.42 14.55 1.30
CA HIS A 166 2.84 15.08 2.53
C HIS A 166 3.47 16.42 2.92
N ARG A 167 4.81 16.53 2.88
CA ARG A 167 5.53 17.78 3.17
C ARG A 167 5.17 18.90 2.20
N VAL A 168 5.03 18.58 0.89
CA VAL A 168 4.53 19.54 -0.12
C VAL A 168 3.11 19.99 0.22
N TRP A 169 2.21 19.06 0.56
CA TRP A 169 0.84 19.40 0.94
C TRP A 169 0.80 20.29 2.20
N ASP A 170 1.60 19.97 3.22
CA ASP A 170 1.67 20.72 4.46
C ASP A 170 2.19 22.14 4.29
N LEU A 171 3.15 22.35 3.40
CA LEU A 171 3.65 23.68 3.08
C LEU A 171 2.62 24.54 2.32
N LEU A 172 1.82 23.90 1.47
CA LEU A 172 0.88 24.57 0.56
C LEU A 172 -0.56 24.64 1.07
N LYS A 173 -0.86 24.08 2.25
CA LYS A 173 -2.20 24.18 2.84
C LYS A 173 -2.55 25.64 3.18
N PRO A 174 -3.83 26.04 3.09
CA PRO A 174 -4.24 27.43 3.32
C PRO A 174 -3.80 28.02 4.66
N ASP A 175 -3.74 27.18 5.70
CA ASP A 175 -3.39 27.59 7.07
C ASP A 175 -1.87 27.57 7.34
N SER A 176 -1.05 27.33 6.32
CA SER A 176 0.41 27.30 6.45
C SER A 176 0.94 28.67 6.87
N LYS A 177 1.68 28.71 7.98
CA LYS A 177 2.33 29.94 8.50
C LYS A 177 3.72 30.16 7.88
N CYS A 178 4.12 29.39 6.88
CA CYS A 178 5.45 29.48 6.30
C CYS A 178 5.62 30.80 5.54
N PRO A 179 6.59 31.67 5.91
CA PRO A 179 6.85 32.90 5.18
C PRO A 179 7.21 32.63 3.71
N ASN A 180 6.72 33.46 2.79
CA ASN A 180 6.89 33.25 1.33
C ASN A 180 8.35 33.02 0.89
N MET A 181 9.33 33.71 1.49
CA MET A 181 10.76 33.50 1.16
C MET A 181 11.24 32.10 1.55
N LEU A 182 10.84 31.60 2.73
CA LEU A 182 11.20 30.26 3.21
C LEU A 182 10.41 29.16 2.48
N LEU A 183 9.23 29.50 1.95
CA LEU A 183 8.41 28.56 1.18
C LEU A 183 9.10 28.14 -0.12
N HIS A 184 9.66 29.09 -0.88
CA HIS A 184 10.33 28.77 -2.15
C HIS A 184 11.56 27.87 -1.93
N GLU A 185 12.38 28.19 -0.93
CA GLU A 185 13.54 27.37 -0.54
C GLU A 185 13.12 25.95 -0.13
N ALA A 186 12.11 25.82 0.74
CA ALA A 186 11.60 24.52 1.16
C ALA A 186 11.02 23.68 0.01
N LEU A 187 10.31 24.31 -0.93
CA LEU A 187 9.81 23.63 -2.13
C LEU A 187 10.96 23.22 -3.07
N PHE A 188 12.02 24.01 -3.15
CA PHE A 188 13.22 23.69 -3.93
C PHE A 188 13.93 22.46 -3.37
N GLU A 189 14.10 22.40 -2.06
CA GLU A 189 14.66 21.23 -1.37
C GLU A 189 13.81 19.98 -1.61
N LEU A 190 12.49 20.09 -1.54
CA LEU A 190 11.58 18.98 -1.81
C LEU A 190 11.65 18.50 -3.28
N ALA A 191 11.85 19.42 -4.23
CA ALA A 191 12.08 19.06 -5.63
C ALA A 191 13.42 18.33 -5.80
N ALA A 192 14.48 18.79 -5.12
CA ALA A 192 15.78 18.13 -5.10
C ALA A 192 15.70 16.70 -4.52
N GLU A 193 15.01 16.52 -3.40
CA GLU A 193 14.72 15.18 -2.85
C GLU A 193 13.95 14.32 -3.86
N GLY A 194 12.99 14.91 -4.57
CA GLY A 194 12.25 14.23 -5.62
C GLY A 194 13.12 13.74 -6.77
N PHE A 195 14.16 14.50 -7.18
CA PHE A 195 15.15 14.04 -8.17
C PHE A 195 15.93 12.83 -7.68
N VAL A 196 16.35 12.82 -6.41
CA VAL A 196 17.03 11.67 -5.80
C VAL A 196 16.14 10.42 -5.87
N VAL A 197 14.86 10.56 -5.54
CA VAL A 197 13.91 9.44 -5.61
C VAL A 197 13.66 9.00 -7.05
N ARG A 198 13.56 9.93 -8.01
CA ARG A 198 13.43 9.60 -9.44
C ARG A 198 14.60 8.78 -9.95
N SER A 199 15.83 9.20 -9.65
CA SER A 199 17.04 8.46 -10.02
C SER A 199 17.00 7.04 -9.43
N ALA A 200 16.69 6.94 -8.12
CA ALA A 200 16.64 5.66 -7.45
C ALA A 200 15.55 4.72 -8.01
N LEU A 201 14.40 5.26 -8.47
CA LEU A 201 13.37 4.47 -9.14
C LEU A 201 13.85 3.91 -10.48
N LEU A 202 14.55 4.72 -11.29
CA LEU A 202 15.11 4.28 -12.57
C LEU A 202 16.17 3.20 -12.37
N ASP A 203 17.08 3.42 -11.43
CA ASP A 203 18.11 2.44 -11.04
C ASP A 203 17.47 1.15 -10.52
N TRP A 204 16.45 1.26 -9.68
CA TRP A 204 15.71 0.11 -9.16
C TRP A 204 15.10 -0.70 -10.31
N TYR A 205 14.46 -0.05 -11.29
CA TYR A 205 13.81 -0.75 -12.39
C TYR A 205 14.81 -1.48 -13.27
N ALA A 206 15.93 -0.83 -13.62
CA ALA A 206 17.00 -1.47 -14.39
C ALA A 206 17.56 -2.71 -13.66
N ASN A 207 17.86 -2.57 -12.37
CA ASN A 207 18.35 -3.67 -11.54
C ASN A 207 17.31 -4.78 -11.37
N PHE A 208 16.03 -4.42 -11.25
CA PHE A 208 14.93 -5.38 -11.14
C PHE A 208 14.78 -6.23 -12.40
N GLN A 209 14.86 -5.61 -13.59
CA GLN A 209 14.83 -6.34 -14.86
C GLN A 209 15.99 -7.33 -14.97
N GLN A 210 17.21 -6.89 -14.63
CA GLN A 210 18.38 -7.76 -14.62
C GLN A 210 18.24 -8.91 -13.60
N TRP A 211 17.78 -8.60 -12.39
CA TRP A 211 17.52 -9.60 -11.36
C TRP A 211 16.50 -10.65 -11.82
N SER A 212 15.41 -10.22 -12.45
CA SER A 212 14.35 -11.09 -12.96
C SER A 212 14.90 -12.04 -14.04
N ALA A 213 15.66 -11.49 -15.00
CA ALA A 213 16.29 -12.28 -16.06
C ALA A 213 17.28 -13.31 -15.50
N ASN A 214 18.16 -12.91 -14.57
CA ASN A 214 19.17 -13.80 -13.99
C ASN A 214 18.58 -14.94 -13.16
N ARG A 215 17.46 -14.69 -12.46
CA ARG A 215 16.78 -15.70 -11.65
C ARG A 215 15.88 -16.61 -12.47
N GLY A 216 15.63 -16.30 -13.74
CA GLY A 216 14.63 -16.97 -14.55
C GLY A 216 13.23 -16.89 -13.93
N THR A 217 12.92 -15.80 -13.21
CA THR A 217 11.60 -15.66 -12.60
C THR A 217 10.54 -15.60 -13.70
N PRO A 218 9.46 -16.41 -13.61
CA PRO A 218 8.40 -16.37 -14.62
C PRO A 218 7.86 -14.95 -14.80
N GLU A 219 7.54 -14.57 -16.04
CA GLU A 219 6.87 -13.29 -16.34
C GLU A 219 5.58 -13.11 -15.53
N HIS A 220 4.95 -14.22 -15.13
CA HIS A 220 3.75 -14.26 -14.31
C HIS A 220 3.99 -14.48 -12.82
N ASN A 221 5.21 -14.29 -12.33
CA ASN A 221 5.44 -14.30 -10.89
C ASN A 221 4.61 -13.19 -10.22
N PRO A 222 3.73 -13.51 -9.26
CA PRO A 222 2.83 -12.53 -8.66
C PRO A 222 3.57 -11.34 -8.04
N GLN A 223 4.69 -11.58 -7.36
CA GLN A 223 5.45 -10.50 -6.73
C GLN A 223 6.16 -9.62 -7.76
N SER A 224 6.65 -10.21 -8.86
CA SER A 224 7.31 -9.46 -9.95
C SER A 224 6.31 -8.60 -10.73
N ILE A 225 5.14 -9.14 -11.05
CA ILE A 225 4.08 -8.36 -11.71
C ILE A 225 3.64 -7.21 -10.79
N LEU A 226 3.38 -7.49 -9.52
CA LEU A 226 2.99 -6.46 -8.55
C LEU A 226 4.04 -5.34 -8.45
N ALA A 227 5.32 -5.70 -8.34
CA ALA A 227 6.42 -4.75 -8.28
C ALA A 227 6.47 -3.86 -9.55
N THR A 228 6.29 -4.47 -10.73
CA THR A 228 6.27 -3.76 -12.01
C THR A 228 5.13 -2.74 -12.08
N ILE A 229 3.92 -3.16 -11.71
CA ILE A 229 2.74 -2.29 -11.68
C ILE A 229 2.97 -1.11 -10.72
N TYR A 230 3.49 -1.38 -9.52
CA TYR A 230 3.77 -0.33 -8.52
C TYR A 230 4.87 0.63 -8.97
N TYR A 231 5.88 0.15 -9.69
CA TYR A 231 6.92 1.01 -10.27
C TYR A 231 6.32 2.03 -11.24
N HIS A 232 5.46 1.58 -12.15
CA HIS A 232 4.78 2.48 -13.08
C HIS A 232 3.86 3.46 -12.33
N GLY A 233 3.08 2.97 -11.37
CA GLY A 233 2.19 3.80 -10.55
C GLY A 233 2.95 4.87 -9.76
N VAL A 234 4.02 4.51 -9.06
CA VAL A 234 4.81 5.48 -8.28
C VAL A 234 5.57 6.45 -9.19
N SER A 235 6.00 6.02 -10.37
CA SER A 235 6.70 6.89 -11.32
C SER A 235 5.81 8.04 -11.81
N ILE A 236 4.53 7.76 -12.05
CA ILE A 236 3.53 8.78 -12.36
C ILE A 236 3.19 9.63 -11.11
N TYR A 237 2.99 8.97 -9.97
CA TYR A 237 2.65 9.64 -8.71
C TYR A 237 3.70 10.67 -8.31
N LEU A 238 4.99 10.33 -8.41
CA LEU A 238 6.10 11.23 -8.10
C LEU A 238 6.06 12.50 -8.97
N SER A 239 5.71 12.40 -10.25
CA SER A 239 5.52 13.58 -11.09
C SER A 239 4.33 14.42 -10.62
N GLY A 240 3.24 13.76 -10.22
CA GLY A 240 2.02 14.40 -9.73
C GLY A 240 2.21 15.22 -8.46
N ILE A 241 3.24 14.94 -7.67
CA ILE A 241 3.59 15.77 -6.52
C ILE A 241 3.90 17.21 -6.97
N PHE A 242 4.47 17.37 -8.17
CA PHE A 242 5.04 18.63 -8.66
C PHE A 242 4.24 19.24 -9.81
N ASP A 243 3.73 18.45 -10.76
CA ASP A 243 3.12 18.98 -12.00
C ASP A 243 1.66 19.48 -11.87
N TYR A 244 0.97 19.16 -10.78
CA TYR A 244 -0.38 19.70 -10.51
C TYR A 244 -0.38 21.10 -9.86
N ARG A 245 0.80 21.70 -9.67
CA ARG A 245 0.98 22.83 -8.75
C ARG A 245 1.81 23.93 -9.40
N SER A 246 1.20 25.10 -9.57
CA SER A 246 1.84 26.25 -10.24
C SER A 246 3.09 26.76 -9.51
N GLN A 247 3.25 26.48 -8.22
CA GLN A 247 4.42 26.86 -7.43
C GLN A 247 5.72 26.23 -7.98
N PHE A 248 5.63 25.12 -8.70
CA PHE A 248 6.77 24.42 -9.28
C PHE A 248 7.02 24.75 -10.75
N ASN A 249 6.20 25.59 -11.39
CA ASN A 249 6.33 25.90 -12.83
C ASN A 249 7.69 26.53 -13.19
N GLU A 250 8.22 27.35 -12.29
CA GLU A 250 9.49 28.07 -12.47
C GLU A 250 10.68 27.33 -11.84
N MET A 251 10.51 26.05 -11.47
CA MET A 251 11.51 25.27 -10.74
C MET A 251 11.85 23.97 -11.48
N PRO A 252 13.12 23.53 -11.47
CA PRO A 252 13.45 22.18 -11.90
C PRO A 252 12.71 21.15 -11.04
N THR A 253 11.99 20.23 -11.67
CA THR A 253 11.23 19.18 -10.98
C THR A 253 11.52 17.80 -11.57
N PRO A 254 11.36 16.71 -10.78
CA PRO A 254 11.55 15.33 -11.25
C PRO A 254 10.33 14.80 -12.04
N THR A 255 9.68 15.69 -12.80
CA THR A 255 8.53 15.38 -13.64
C THR A 255 8.96 14.60 -14.89
N ILE A 256 8.03 13.86 -15.49
CA ILE A 256 8.26 13.12 -16.73
C ILE A 256 7.31 13.66 -17.81
N SER A 257 7.69 13.51 -19.08
CA SER A 257 6.88 14.01 -20.19
C SER A 257 5.56 13.24 -20.33
N GLN A 258 4.58 13.87 -20.98
CA GLN A 258 3.26 13.25 -21.21
C GLN A 258 3.38 11.91 -21.97
N THR A 259 4.31 11.79 -22.91
CA THR A 259 4.58 10.52 -23.62
C THR A 259 5.04 9.42 -22.66
N ILE A 260 5.93 9.75 -21.71
CA ILE A 260 6.40 8.77 -20.72
C ILE A 260 5.27 8.42 -19.73
N VAL A 261 4.44 9.40 -19.35
CA VAL A 261 3.24 9.15 -18.53
C VAL A 261 2.33 8.15 -19.22
N GLN A 262 2.04 8.33 -20.53
CA GLN A 262 1.20 7.41 -21.28
C GLN A 262 1.81 5.99 -21.33
N ASN A 263 3.12 5.86 -21.56
CA ASN A 263 3.78 4.56 -21.53
C ASN A 263 3.61 3.85 -20.16
N HIS A 264 3.67 4.60 -19.06
CA HIS A 264 3.39 4.05 -17.74
C HIS A 264 1.92 3.67 -17.53
N VAL A 265 0.98 4.49 -18.04
CA VAL A 265 -0.46 4.18 -18.01
C VAL A 265 -0.74 2.87 -18.74
N ASP A 266 -0.26 2.73 -19.97
CA ASP A 266 -0.46 1.53 -20.80
C ASP A 266 0.11 0.29 -20.11
N ALA A 267 1.32 0.40 -19.54
CA ALA A 267 1.96 -0.69 -18.80
C ALA A 267 1.19 -1.08 -17.53
N ILE A 268 0.60 -0.12 -16.81
CA ILE A 268 -0.27 -0.42 -15.65
C ILE A 268 -1.49 -1.22 -16.10
N LEU A 269 -2.19 -0.77 -17.14
CA LEU A 269 -3.40 -1.42 -17.63
C LEU A 269 -3.11 -2.85 -18.12
N GLU A 270 -2.10 -3.01 -18.98
CA GLU A 270 -1.69 -4.30 -19.52
C GLU A 270 -1.30 -5.27 -18.40
N LYS A 271 -0.40 -4.85 -17.50
CA LYS A 271 0.12 -5.72 -16.44
C LYS A 271 -0.95 -6.04 -15.40
N THR A 272 -1.86 -5.12 -15.08
CA THR A 272 -3.00 -5.41 -14.21
C THR A 272 -3.96 -6.42 -14.83
N GLU A 273 -4.26 -6.31 -16.13
CA GLU A 273 -5.09 -7.30 -16.82
C GLU A 273 -4.45 -8.70 -16.78
N VAL A 274 -3.14 -8.79 -17.06
CA VAL A 274 -2.40 -10.06 -16.93
C VAL A 274 -2.47 -10.57 -15.49
N ALA A 275 -2.21 -9.71 -14.49
CA ALA A 275 -2.22 -10.09 -13.08
C ALA A 275 -3.56 -10.71 -12.65
N LEU A 276 -4.67 -10.08 -13.05
CA LEU A 276 -6.03 -10.52 -12.72
C LEU A 276 -6.38 -11.86 -13.37
N LYS A 277 -5.77 -12.18 -14.53
CA LYS A 277 -6.01 -13.44 -15.24
C LYS A 277 -5.11 -14.58 -14.80
N THR A 278 -3.87 -14.29 -14.40
CA THR A 278 -2.83 -15.33 -14.24
C THR A 278 -2.34 -15.51 -12.80
N THR A 279 -2.75 -14.64 -11.87
CA THR A 279 -2.26 -14.67 -10.48
C THR A 279 -3.40 -14.70 -9.47
N ASN A 280 -3.07 -15.06 -8.21
CA ASN A 280 -3.98 -14.97 -7.07
C ASN A 280 -3.80 -13.65 -6.28
N LEU A 281 -3.27 -12.59 -6.92
CA LEU A 281 -3.16 -11.28 -6.28
C LEU A 281 -4.55 -10.70 -6.03
N ALA A 282 -4.77 -10.18 -4.83
CA ALA A 282 -6.02 -9.54 -4.49
C ALA A 282 -6.22 -8.27 -5.34
N PRO A 283 -7.37 -8.09 -6.02
CA PRO A 283 -7.61 -6.92 -6.89
C PRO A 283 -7.44 -5.56 -6.20
N VAL A 284 -7.69 -5.49 -4.89
CA VAL A 284 -7.46 -4.29 -4.07
C VAL A 284 -6.02 -3.77 -4.14
N LEU A 285 -5.04 -4.65 -4.39
CA LEU A 285 -3.63 -4.26 -4.54
C LEU A 285 -3.40 -3.41 -5.79
N PHE A 286 -4.29 -3.44 -6.78
CA PHE A 286 -4.18 -2.64 -8.01
C PHE A 286 -4.93 -1.30 -7.91
N PHE A 287 -5.62 -1.02 -6.80
CA PHE A 287 -6.42 0.19 -6.66
C PHE A 287 -5.58 1.46 -6.77
N PHE A 288 -4.43 1.54 -6.08
CA PHE A 288 -3.54 2.71 -6.18
C PHE A 288 -3.00 2.91 -7.61
N PRO A 289 -2.33 1.92 -8.25
CA PRO A 289 -1.79 2.10 -9.59
C PRO A 289 -2.85 2.46 -10.62
N LEU A 290 -4.03 1.81 -10.58
CA LEU A 290 -5.14 2.12 -11.47
C LEU A 290 -5.72 3.51 -11.24
N ARG A 291 -5.83 3.96 -9.98
CA ARG A 291 -6.27 5.33 -9.65
C ARG A 291 -5.31 6.37 -10.23
N VAL A 292 -4.00 6.15 -10.08
CA VAL A 292 -2.98 7.06 -10.63
C VAL A 292 -3.02 7.06 -12.15
N ALA A 293 -3.13 5.89 -12.79
CA ALA A 293 -3.27 5.78 -14.24
C ALA A 293 -4.51 6.53 -14.73
N GLY A 294 -5.67 6.28 -14.11
CA GLY A 294 -6.95 6.90 -14.44
C GLY A 294 -6.92 8.43 -14.32
N ALA A 295 -6.22 8.98 -13.31
CA ALA A 295 -6.07 10.42 -13.14
C ALA A 295 -5.20 11.09 -14.22
N ARG A 296 -4.44 10.32 -15.00
CA ARG A 296 -3.57 10.81 -16.08
C ARG A 296 -4.05 10.48 -17.49
N VAL A 297 -5.16 9.75 -17.62
CA VAL A 297 -5.75 9.49 -18.93
C VAL A 297 -6.22 10.82 -19.50
N THR A 298 -5.52 11.29 -20.53
CA THR A 298 -5.99 12.40 -21.34
C THR A 298 -7.05 11.83 -22.28
N THR A 299 -8.30 12.26 -22.12
CA THR A 299 -9.30 11.91 -23.13
C THR A 299 -8.97 12.71 -24.39
N ILE A 300 -9.06 12.08 -25.56
CA ILE A 300 -8.79 12.66 -26.89
C ILE A 300 -9.55 13.99 -27.14
N ARG A 301 -10.53 14.33 -26.29
CA ARG A 301 -11.28 15.59 -26.33
C ARG A 301 -10.59 16.80 -25.68
N GLU A 302 -9.51 16.63 -24.93
CA GLU A 302 -8.82 17.73 -24.23
C GLU A 302 -7.68 18.35 -25.06
N THR A 303 -7.35 17.79 -26.22
CA THR A 303 -6.36 18.31 -27.17
C THR A 303 -6.93 19.24 -28.25
N GLU A 304 -8.22 19.59 -28.18
CA GLU A 304 -8.90 20.46 -29.16
C GLU A 304 -9.34 21.84 -28.63
N TRP A 305 -8.79 22.30 -27.50
CA TRP A 305 -9.09 23.64 -26.95
C TRP A 305 -7.83 24.42 -26.57
#